data_AF-A0A8J4A3T1-F1
#
_entry.id   AF-A0A8J4A3T1-F1
#
_cell.length_a   1.000
_cell.length_b   1.000
_cell.length_c   1.000
_cell.angle_alpha   90.00
_cell.angle_beta   90.00
_cell.angle_gamma   90.00
#
_symmetry.space_group_name_H-M   'P 1'
#
loop_
_entity.id
_entity.type
_entity.pdbx_description
1 polymer ?
#
loop_
_entity_poly.entity_id
_entity_poly.type
_entity_poly.pdbx_seq_one_letter_code
_entity_poly.pdbx_strand_id
1 'polypeptide(L)'
;MFNSDDAANAAVDTFLGKLSDADYAGAAALVCAPSRSRTTADSLEAEFDRYPRPWTFAIDASSYGSGDSGTANVTITPAGAAAQQYSVGLIDENGWEICDITSGWL
;
A
#
# COMPACT_ATOMS: atom_id res chain seq x y z
N MET A 1 21.89 -11.75 -0.10
CA MET A 1 21.12 -11.36 -1.29
C MET A 1 19.77 -10.93 -0.74
N PHE A 2 19.56 -9.64 -0.56
CA PHE A 2 18.23 -9.15 -0.18
C PHE A 2 17.38 -9.31 -1.44
N ASN A 3 16.37 -10.18 -1.43
CA ASN A 3 15.50 -10.31 -2.59
C ASN A 3 14.78 -8.98 -2.74
N SER A 4 14.71 -8.44 -3.96
CA SER A 4 14.00 -7.19 -4.22
C SER A 4 12.54 -7.26 -3.72
N ASP A 5 11.97 -8.47 -3.69
CA ASP A 5 10.66 -8.78 -3.12
C ASP A 5 10.55 -8.47 -1.61
N ASP A 6 11.62 -8.70 -0.83
CA ASP A 6 11.62 -8.39 0.61
C ASP A 6 11.60 -6.88 0.86
N ALA A 7 12.34 -6.11 0.06
CA ALA A 7 12.38 -4.65 0.17
C ALA A 7 11.06 -4.01 -0.26
N ALA A 8 10.43 -4.55 -1.30
CA ALA A 8 9.13 -4.09 -1.77
C ALA A 8 8.02 -4.40 -0.77
N ASN A 9 7.99 -5.62 -0.22
CA ASN A 9 7.05 -5.99 0.83
C ASN A 9 7.22 -5.12 2.08
N ALA A 10 8.45 -4.78 2.46
CA ALA A 10 8.71 -3.88 3.57
C ALA A 10 8.16 -2.45 3.32
N ALA A 11 8.21 -1.96 2.09
CA ALA A 11 7.62 -0.67 1.71
C ALA A 11 6.09 -0.70 1.85
N VAL A 12 5.44 -1.77 1.36
CA VAL A 12 3.99 -1.97 1.52
C VAL A 12 3.59 -2.09 2.99
N ASP A 13 4.33 -2.87 3.78
CA ASP A 13 4.08 -3.06 5.21
C ASP A 13 4.18 -1.72 5.96
N THR A 14 5.22 -0.92 5.68
CA THR A 14 5.39 0.41 6.27
C THR A 14 4.24 1.34 5.87
N PHE A 15 3.83 1.33 4.60
CA PHE A 15 2.73 2.14 4.10
C PHE A 15 1.39 1.78 4.78
N LEU A 16 1.06 0.49 4.85
CA LEU A 16 -0.17 0.01 5.49
C LEU A 16 -0.16 0.22 7.00
N GLY A 17 0.99 0.08 7.66
CA GLY A 17 1.16 0.39 9.08
C GLY A 17 0.84 1.86 9.38
N LYS A 18 1.29 2.79 8.53
CA LYS A 18 0.93 4.20 8.68
C LYS A 18 -0.57 4.46 8.49
N LEU A 19 -1.19 3.81 7.52
CA LEU A 19 -2.64 3.90 7.33
C LEU A 19 -3.40 3.38 8.56
N SER A 20 -2.95 2.28 9.16
CA SER A 20 -3.57 1.70 10.35
C SER A 20 -3.46 2.60 11.58
N ASP A 21 -2.36 3.35 11.68
CA ASP A 21 -2.10 4.37 12.70
C ASP A 21 -2.75 5.75 12.44
N ALA A 22 -3.49 5.92 11.33
CA ALA A 22 -4.11 7.19 10.91
C ALA A 22 -3.11 8.23 10.39
N ASP A 23 -1.86 7.83 10.16
CA ASP A 23 -0.81 8.68 9.62
C ASP A 23 -0.90 8.73 8.09
N TYR A 24 -1.98 9.32 7.57
CA TYR A 24 -2.20 9.44 6.12
C TYR A 24 -1.16 10.34 5.44
N ALA A 25 -0.68 11.36 6.15
CA ALA A 25 0.38 12.24 5.66
C ALA A 25 1.72 11.49 5.53
N GLY A 26 2.07 10.67 6.52
CA GLY A 26 3.25 9.81 6.44
C GLY A 26 3.10 8.70 5.39
N ALA A 27 1.89 8.14 5.22
CA ALA A 27 1.63 7.14 4.19
C ALA A 27 1.80 7.77 2.80
N ALA A 28 1.21 8.95 2.57
CA ALA A 28 1.35 9.71 1.33
C ALA A 28 2.80 10.11 1.02
N ALA A 29 3.65 10.29 2.03
CA ALA A 29 5.08 10.58 1.84
C ALA A 29 5.88 9.38 1.29
N LEU A 30 5.33 8.15 1.38
CA LEU A 30 5.91 6.93 0.79
C LEU A 30 5.36 6.65 -0.62
N VAL A 31 4.39 7.45 -1.05
CA VAL A 31 3.77 7.32 -2.37
C VAL A 31 4.67 8.00 -3.41
N CYS A 32 4.72 7.42 -4.61
CA CYS A 32 5.37 8.00 -5.78
C CYS A 32 4.93 9.46 -5.98
N ALA A 33 5.82 10.26 -6.57
CA ALA A 33 5.54 11.66 -6.89
C ALA A 33 4.14 11.85 -7.53
N PRO A 34 3.42 12.95 -7.23
CA PRO A 34 2.04 13.18 -7.69
C PRO A 34 1.88 13.25 -9.22
N SER A 35 2.98 13.31 -9.97
CA SER A 35 3.00 13.16 -11.43
C SER A 35 2.77 11.72 -11.90
N ARG A 36 2.96 10.74 -11.02
CA ARG A 36 2.90 9.30 -11.28
C ARG A 36 1.85 8.58 -10.43
N SER A 37 1.51 9.12 -9.26
CA SER A 37 0.45 8.61 -8.40
C SER A 37 -0.71 9.59 -8.28
N ARG A 38 -1.94 9.07 -8.23
CA ARG A 38 -3.13 9.83 -7.82
C ARG A 38 -3.42 9.70 -6.33
N THR A 39 -2.65 8.89 -5.61
CA THR A 39 -2.84 8.63 -4.18
C THR A 39 -2.31 9.82 -3.39
N THR A 40 -3.21 10.58 -2.76
CA THR A 40 -2.87 11.68 -1.84
C THR A 40 -3.29 11.33 -0.41
N ALA A 41 -2.76 12.05 0.57
CA ALA A 41 -3.18 11.90 1.97
C ALA A 41 -4.70 12.05 2.11
N ASP A 42 -5.32 13.05 1.45
CA ASP A 42 -6.78 13.25 1.47
C ASP A 42 -7.54 12.08 0.84
N SER A 43 -7.03 11.50 -0.24
CA SER A 43 -7.67 10.35 -0.91
C SER A 43 -7.59 9.09 -0.04
N LEU A 44 -6.44 8.90 0.65
CA LEU A 44 -6.25 7.82 1.60
C LEU A 44 -7.16 8.00 2.82
N GLU A 45 -7.25 9.21 3.37
CA GLU A 45 -8.16 9.52 4.46
C GLU A 45 -9.62 9.25 4.05
N ALA A 46 -10.08 9.77 2.91
CA ALA A 46 -11.45 9.57 2.45
C ALA A 46 -11.82 8.08 2.26
N GLU A 47 -10.88 7.24 1.83
CA GLU A 47 -11.11 5.82 1.61
C GLU A 47 -10.96 4.99 2.89
N PHE A 48 -9.95 5.27 3.72
CA PHE A 48 -9.58 4.42 4.86
C PHE A 48 -10.16 4.90 6.20
N ASP A 49 -10.55 6.17 6.34
CA ASP A 49 -11.09 6.70 7.60
C ASP A 49 -12.45 6.09 7.97
N ARG A 50 -13.18 5.59 6.97
CA ARG A 50 -14.43 4.85 7.18
C ARG A 50 -14.22 3.51 7.89
N TYR A 51 -12.99 3.00 7.99
CA TYR A 51 -12.71 1.70 8.56
C TYR A 51 -12.52 1.75 10.08
N PRO A 52 -13.30 0.96 10.85
CA PRO A 52 -13.15 0.90 12.30
C PRO A 52 -11.77 0.37 12.70
N ARG A 53 -11.11 1.10 13.61
CA ARG A 53 -9.80 0.77 14.18
C ARG A 53 -9.96 -0.01 15.50
N PRO A 54 -8.96 -0.83 15.89
CA PRO A 54 -7.75 -1.16 15.14
C PRO A 54 -8.07 -2.09 13.97
N TRP A 55 -7.40 -1.91 12.83
CA TRP A 55 -7.53 -2.81 11.69
C TRP A 55 -6.20 -3.50 11.42
N THR A 56 -6.27 -4.74 10.94
CA THR A 56 -5.09 -5.55 10.61
C THR A 56 -4.94 -5.65 9.10
N PHE A 57 -3.74 -5.91 8.61
CA PHE A 57 -3.49 -6.15 7.19
C PHE A 57 -2.55 -7.32 6.99
N ALA A 58 -2.60 -7.90 5.80
CA ALA A 58 -1.70 -8.95 5.35
C ALA A 58 -1.37 -8.73 3.86
N ILE A 59 -0.13 -8.99 3.48
CA ILE A 59 0.27 -9.07 2.06
C ILE A 59 0.05 -10.51 1.63
N ASP A 60 -0.91 -10.73 0.74
CA ASP A 60 -1.34 -12.07 0.31
C ASP A 60 -0.44 -12.62 -0.81
N ALA A 61 -0.12 -11.77 -1.78
CA ALA A 61 0.67 -12.12 -2.95
C ALA A 61 1.38 -10.89 -3.49
N SER A 62 2.59 -11.06 -3.98
CA SER A 62 3.37 -9.98 -4.57
C SER A 62 4.04 -10.44 -5.85
N SER A 63 3.94 -9.63 -6.90
CA SER A 63 4.55 -9.89 -8.20
C SER A 63 5.40 -8.69 -8.59
N TYR A 64 6.72 -8.84 -8.49
CA TYR A 64 7.68 -7.81 -8.85
C TYR A 64 8.33 -8.19 -10.18
N GLY A 65 8.06 -7.41 -11.22
CA GLY A 65 8.64 -7.62 -12.54
C GLY A 65 10.12 -7.27 -12.53
N SER A 66 10.89 -7.89 -13.43
CA SER A 66 12.33 -7.65 -13.60
C SER A 66 12.70 -6.29 -14.21
N GLY A 67 11.81 -5.30 -14.15
CA GLY A 67 11.95 -3.99 -14.80
C GLY A 67 11.35 -2.84 -14.00
N ASP A 68 11.75 -2.72 -12.73
CA ASP A 68 11.50 -1.53 -11.89
C ASP A 68 10.04 -1.30 -11.49
N SER A 69 9.16 -2.29 -11.62
CA SER A 69 7.75 -2.18 -11.18
C SER A 69 7.17 -3.51 -10.70
N GLY A 70 6.16 -3.41 -9.85
CA GLY A 70 5.45 -4.58 -9.34
C GLY A 70 4.11 -4.25 -8.72
N THR A 71 3.45 -5.30 -8.24
CA THR A 71 2.16 -5.20 -7.59
C THR A 71 2.12 -6.10 -6.37
N ALA A 72 1.66 -5.57 -5.25
CA ALA A 72 1.40 -6.31 -4.02
C ALA A 72 -0.09 -6.30 -3.75
N ASN A 73 -0.67 -7.48 -3.62
CA ASN A 73 -2.05 -7.64 -3.23
C ASN A 73 -2.14 -7.85 -1.73
N VAL A 74 -3.04 -7.10 -1.10
CA VAL A 74 -3.13 -6.98 0.34
C VAL A 74 -4.57 -7.10 0.79
N THR A 75 -4.76 -7.77 1.92
CA THR A 75 -6.05 -7.87 2.58
C THR A 75 -6.03 -6.99 3.82
N ILE A 76 -6.98 -6.08 3.92
CA ILE A 76 -7.22 -5.17 5.03
C ILE A 76 -8.46 -5.64 5.78
N THR A 77 -8.34 -5.90 7.08
CA THR A 77 -9.42 -6.40 7.93
C THR A 77 -9.73 -5.40 9.05
N PRO A 78 -10.78 -4.59 8.91
CA PRO A 78 -11.20 -3.67 9.96
C PRO A 78 -11.84 -4.35 11.17
N ALA A 79 -11.72 -3.72 12.34
CA ALA A 79 -12.32 -4.26 13.57
C ALA A 79 -13.84 -4.37 13.42
N GLY A 80 -14.37 -5.60 13.48
CA GLY A 80 -15.81 -5.84 13.39
C GLY A 80 -16.41 -5.58 12.01
N ALA A 81 -15.59 -5.49 10.95
CA ALA A 81 -16.05 -5.40 9.56
C ALA A 81 -15.47 -6.53 8.70
N ALA A 82 -16.01 -6.69 7.49
CA ALA A 82 -15.51 -7.67 6.54
C ALA A 82 -14.15 -7.24 5.97
N ALA A 83 -13.26 -8.22 5.78
CA ALA A 83 -12.00 -8.03 5.09
C ALA A 83 -12.20 -7.48 3.67
N GLN A 84 -11.33 -6.56 3.28
CA GLN A 84 -11.31 -5.87 1.99
C GLN A 84 -9.97 -6.14 1.31
N GLN A 85 -10.00 -6.28 -0.01
CA GLN A 85 -8.83 -6.63 -0.79
C GLN A 85 -8.41 -5.44 -1.63
N TYR A 86 -7.12 -5.18 -1.68
CA TYR A 86 -6.51 -4.07 -2.38
C TYR A 86 -5.32 -4.55 -3.18
N SER A 87 -5.10 -3.89 -4.31
CA SER A 87 -3.91 -4.05 -5.12
C SER A 87 -3.07 -2.78 -5.02
N VAL A 88 -1.81 -2.93 -4.64
CA VAL A 88 -0.85 -1.84 -4.44
C VAL A 88 0.16 -1.91 -5.56
N GLY A 89 0.23 -0.86 -6.39
CA GLY A 89 1.25 -0.73 -7.43
C GLY A 89 2.53 -0.13 -6.86
N LEU A 90 3.69 -0.67 -7.24
CA LEU A 90 4.99 -0.23 -6.79
C LEU A 90 5.97 -0.03 -7.95
N ILE A 91 6.94 0.87 -7.77
CA ILE A 91 8.10 1.03 -8.65
C ILE A 91 9.40 1.09 -7.85
N ASP A 92 10.50 0.65 -8.46
CA ASP A 92 11.86 0.67 -7.88
C ASP A 92 12.80 1.54 -8.72
N GLU A 93 12.58 2.86 -8.71
CA GLU A 93 13.48 3.81 -9.41
C GLU A 93 14.51 4.47 -8.48
N ASN A 94 14.15 4.70 -7.20
CA ASN A 94 15.04 5.26 -6.18
C ASN A 94 14.88 4.54 -4.83
N GLY A 95 14.48 3.27 -4.87
CA GLY A 95 13.86 2.54 -3.78
C GLY A 95 12.38 2.30 -4.06
N TRP A 96 11.80 1.32 -3.38
CA TRP A 96 10.41 0.92 -3.57
C TRP A 96 9.44 2.01 -3.11
N GLU A 97 8.71 2.59 -4.06
CA GLU A 97 7.70 3.63 -3.85
C GLU A 97 6.29 3.10 -4.18
N ILE A 98 5.28 3.55 -3.44
CA ILE A 98 3.88 3.16 -3.68
C ILE A 98 3.26 4.06 -4.74
N CYS A 99 2.94 3.55 -5.92
CA CYS A 99 2.41 4.39 -7.00
C CYS A 99 0.88 4.41 -7.06
N ASP A 100 0.21 3.36 -6.61
CA ASP A 100 -1.25 3.32 -6.62
C ASP A 100 -1.76 2.33 -5.59
N ILE A 101 -2.98 2.56 -5.09
CA ILE A 101 -3.74 1.59 -4.32
C ILE A 101 -5.18 1.56 -4.85
N THR A 102 -5.58 0.42 -5.40
CA THR A 102 -6.91 0.22 -5.97
C THR A 102 -7.65 -0.88 -5.21
N SER A 103 -8.95 -0.72 -4.99
CA SER A 103 -9.78 -1.75 -4.36
C SER A 103 -10.14 -2.87 -5.34
N GLY A 104 -10.05 -4.12 -4.87
CA GLY A 104 -10.24 -5.33 -5.67
C GLY A 104 -8.96 -5.90 -6.28
N TRP A 105 -9.03 -7.14 -6.77
CA TRP A 105 -7.97 -7.76 -7.55
C TRP A 105 -8.12 -7.38 -9.02
N LEU A 106 -7.01 -7.01 -9.67
CA LEU A 106 -6.91 -7.02 -11.14
C LEU A 106 -6.62 -8.43 -11.65
#